data_AF-A0A4Q6BBH3-F1
#
_entry.id   AF-A0A4Q6BBH3-F1
#
_cell.length_a   1.000
_cell.length_b   1.000
_cell.length_c   1.000
_cell.angle_alpha   90.00
_cell.angle_beta   90.00
_cell.angle_gamma   90.00
#
_symmetry.space_group_name_H-M   'P 1'
#
loop_
_entity.id
_entity.type
_entity.pdbx_description
1 polymer ?
#
loop_
_entity_poly.entity_id
_entity_poly.type
_entity_poly.pdbx_seq_one_letter_code
_entity_poly.pdbx_strand_id
1 'polypeptide(L)'
;MKTMCGNPEFAQQKFSLHCLTPEIEALGQEIRSLYNKIPSVEIWNLESINGLLAQISYCFETGLMTREEMAAVYAGMRHMLENVQRQAEYGRKFLPGENPLSKKENFKLFYNRVGLGDNTIMTLHDGSKTLFLNYDSLNYILTNDEAFCNEVFQNIQTIVRRSSLISSVSEKQRTIFFNILYAKLPLVAMQNEKMAS
;
A
#
# COMPACT_ATOMS: atom_id res chain seq x y z
N MET A 1 -15.09 -6.51 1.73
CA MET A 1 -16.19 -6.62 2.72
C MET A 1 -16.98 -7.93 2.62
N LYS A 2 -17.38 -8.39 1.42
CA LYS A 2 -18.07 -9.68 1.26
C LYS A 2 -17.23 -10.88 1.74
N THR A 3 -16.00 -11.01 1.24
CA THR A 3 -15.12 -12.17 1.49
C THR A 3 -14.54 -12.22 2.90
N MET A 4 -14.18 -11.07 3.49
CA MET A 4 -13.52 -11.03 4.81
C MET A 4 -14.46 -10.73 5.97
N CYS A 5 -15.58 -10.01 5.75
CA CYS A 5 -16.43 -9.50 6.82
C CYS A 5 -17.87 -10.00 6.76
N GLY A 6 -18.25 -10.73 5.70
CA GLY A 6 -19.59 -11.32 5.57
C GLY A 6 -20.75 -10.31 5.58
N ASN A 7 -20.52 -9.04 5.24
CA ASN A 7 -21.56 -8.02 5.32
C ASN A 7 -22.76 -8.38 4.39
N PRO A 8 -23.99 -8.51 4.93
CA PRO A 8 -25.18 -8.92 4.17
C PRO A 8 -25.50 -8.04 2.96
N GLU A 9 -25.22 -6.74 3.03
CA GLU A 9 -25.50 -5.78 1.94
C GLU A 9 -24.71 -6.08 0.67
N PHE A 10 -23.55 -6.73 0.82
CA PHE A 10 -22.67 -7.12 -0.28
C PHE A 10 -22.83 -8.60 -0.68
N ALA A 11 -23.70 -9.35 -0.02
CA ALA A 11 -23.84 -10.79 -0.22
C ALA A 11 -24.26 -11.16 -1.66
N GLN A 12 -25.06 -10.31 -2.32
CA GLN A 12 -25.52 -10.53 -3.70
C GLN A 12 -24.92 -9.56 -4.74
N GLN A 13 -24.08 -8.62 -4.31
CA GLN A 13 -23.47 -7.68 -5.24
C GLN A 13 -22.27 -8.31 -5.96
N LYS A 14 -22.15 -8.02 -7.26
CA LYS A 14 -20.94 -8.23 -8.06
C LYS A 14 -20.01 -7.04 -7.90
N PHE A 15 -18.74 -7.24 -8.18
CA PHE A 15 -17.79 -6.13 -8.28
C PHE A 15 -18.21 -5.17 -9.40
N SER A 16 -17.86 -3.90 -9.23
CA SER A 16 -17.98 -2.89 -10.27
C SER A 16 -16.89 -1.84 -10.05
N LEU A 17 -16.30 -1.37 -11.14
CA LEU A 17 -15.33 -0.26 -11.11
C LEU A 17 -15.97 1.07 -10.68
N HIS A 18 -17.30 1.19 -10.78
CA HIS A 18 -18.06 2.39 -10.43
C HIS A 18 -18.89 2.20 -9.14
N CYS A 19 -18.35 1.43 -8.18
CA CYS A 19 -19.05 1.11 -6.94
C CYS A 19 -18.96 2.20 -5.86
N LEU A 20 -18.14 3.23 -6.05
CA LEU A 20 -17.95 4.30 -5.07
C LEU A 20 -18.92 5.46 -5.34
N THR A 21 -19.49 6.02 -4.28
CA THR A 21 -20.27 7.26 -4.40
C THR A 21 -19.32 8.46 -4.52
N PRO A 22 -19.77 9.58 -5.11
CA PRO A 22 -18.95 10.79 -5.22
C PRO A 22 -18.39 11.27 -3.88
N GLU A 23 -19.14 11.10 -2.78
CA GLU A 23 -18.71 11.45 -1.43
C GLU A 23 -17.52 10.58 -0.96
N ILE A 24 -17.58 9.27 -1.23
CA ILE A 24 -16.51 8.33 -0.88
C ILE A 24 -15.27 8.60 -1.74
N GLU A 25 -15.44 8.89 -3.03
CA GLU A 25 -14.33 9.26 -3.91
C GLU A 25 -13.63 10.54 -3.44
N ALA A 26 -14.41 11.59 -3.10
CA ALA A 26 -13.89 12.84 -2.57
C ALA A 26 -13.11 12.62 -1.26
N LEU A 27 -13.65 11.82 -0.34
CA LEU A 27 -12.97 11.47 0.90
C LEU A 27 -11.67 10.70 0.65
N GLY A 28 -11.66 9.75 -0.29
CA GLY A 28 -10.46 9.02 -0.67
C GLY A 28 -9.36 9.93 -1.23
N GLN A 29 -9.73 10.93 -2.03
CA GLN A 29 -8.80 11.95 -2.53
C GLN A 29 -8.22 12.82 -1.41
N GLU A 30 -9.05 13.22 -0.44
CA GLU A 30 -8.62 13.98 0.72
C GLU A 30 -7.63 13.18 1.59
N ILE A 31 -7.97 11.94 1.94
CA ILE A 31 -7.11 11.03 2.72
C ILE A 31 -5.75 10.89 2.03
N ARG A 32 -5.74 10.68 0.71
CA ARG A 32 -4.51 10.54 -0.07
C ARG A 32 -3.67 11.83 -0.06
N SER A 33 -4.31 12.99 -0.19
CA SER A 33 -3.64 14.29 -0.13
C SER A 33 -3.01 14.56 1.23
N LEU A 34 -3.70 14.20 2.32
CA LEU A 34 -3.20 14.31 3.68
C LEU A 34 -2.04 13.32 3.93
N TYR A 35 -2.19 12.06 3.51
CA TYR A 35 -1.16 11.05 3.65
C TYR A 35 0.18 11.47 3.05
N ASN A 36 0.15 12.12 1.87
CA ASN A 36 1.35 12.61 1.20
C ASN A 36 2.08 13.73 1.96
N LYS A 37 1.46 14.37 2.96
CA LYS A 37 2.07 15.41 3.79
C LYS A 37 2.73 14.87 5.05
N ILE A 38 2.27 13.73 5.55
CA ILE A 38 2.75 13.12 6.81
C ILE A 38 4.12 12.47 6.57
N PRO A 39 5.19 12.80 7.32
CA PRO A 39 6.44 12.06 7.21
C PRO A 39 6.28 10.59 7.62
N SER A 40 6.74 9.66 6.78
CA SER A 40 6.65 8.22 7.08
C SER A 40 7.98 7.49 6.89
N VAL A 41 8.21 6.51 7.78
CA VAL A 41 9.17 5.43 7.62
C VAL A 41 8.37 4.17 7.39
N GLU A 42 8.55 3.56 6.23
CA GLU A 42 7.84 2.34 5.85
C GLU A 42 8.84 1.19 5.70
N ILE A 43 8.43 0.02 6.14
CA ILE A 43 9.22 -1.22 6.04
C ILE A 43 8.37 -2.18 5.24
N TRP A 44 8.88 -2.61 4.09
CA TRP A 44 8.19 -3.51 3.19
C TRP A 44 9.02 -4.79 3.02
N ASN A 45 8.35 -5.88 2.70
CA ASN A 45 8.96 -7.12 2.28
C ASN A 45 8.36 -7.55 0.93
N LEU A 46 8.78 -8.71 0.40
CA LEU A 46 8.20 -9.21 -0.85
C LEU A 46 6.76 -9.68 -0.70
N GLU A 47 6.27 -9.88 0.52
CA GLU A 47 4.93 -10.40 0.82
C GLU A 47 3.89 -9.30 0.99
N SER A 48 4.32 -8.03 1.11
CA SER A 48 3.45 -6.87 1.35
C SER A 48 2.28 -6.72 0.38
N ILE A 49 2.39 -7.28 -0.83
CA ILE A 49 1.34 -7.23 -1.85
C ILE A 49 0.52 -8.52 -1.99
N ASN A 50 0.95 -9.61 -1.35
CA ASN A 50 0.37 -10.94 -1.56
C ASN A 50 -1.10 -11.00 -1.15
N GLY A 51 -1.48 -10.31 -0.07
CA GLY A 51 -2.87 -10.26 0.38
C GLY A 51 -3.81 -9.68 -0.66
N LEU A 52 -3.40 -8.58 -1.32
CA LEU A 52 -4.18 -7.96 -2.38
C LEU A 52 -4.26 -8.85 -3.63
N LEU A 53 -3.15 -9.49 -4.02
CA LEU A 53 -3.14 -10.44 -5.14
C LEU A 53 -4.12 -11.59 -4.91
N ALA A 54 -4.08 -12.21 -3.73
CA ALA A 54 -4.97 -13.31 -3.37
C ALA A 54 -6.45 -12.88 -3.38
N GLN A 55 -6.76 -11.67 -2.91
CA GLN A 55 -8.13 -11.14 -2.96
C GLN A 55 -8.63 -10.94 -4.39
N ILE A 56 -7.80 -10.41 -5.29
CA ILE A 56 -8.17 -10.23 -6.70
C ILE A 56 -8.41 -11.60 -7.36
N SER A 57 -7.48 -12.55 -7.17
CA SER A 57 -7.61 -13.91 -7.70
C SER A 57 -8.88 -14.59 -7.20
N TYR A 58 -9.14 -14.53 -5.90
CA TYR A 58 -10.35 -15.10 -5.30
C TYR A 58 -11.64 -14.49 -5.89
N CYS A 59 -11.71 -13.16 -6.00
CA CYS A 59 -12.87 -12.48 -6.56
C CYS A 59 -13.14 -12.91 -8.00
N PHE A 60 -12.10 -13.12 -8.80
CA PHE A 60 -12.25 -13.62 -10.15
C PHE A 60 -12.67 -15.10 -10.19
N GLU A 61 -11.98 -15.98 -9.45
CA GLU A 61 -12.24 -17.43 -9.41
C GLU A 61 -13.65 -17.76 -8.92
N THR A 62 -14.19 -16.93 -8.02
CA THR A 62 -15.56 -17.07 -7.49
C THR A 62 -16.62 -16.38 -8.36
N GLY A 63 -16.24 -15.78 -9.49
CA GLY A 63 -17.15 -15.12 -10.43
C GLY A 63 -17.73 -13.79 -9.92
N LEU A 64 -17.11 -13.18 -8.89
CA LEU A 64 -17.50 -11.85 -8.39
C LEU A 64 -17.05 -10.71 -9.32
N MET A 65 -16.07 -10.97 -10.17
CA MET A 65 -15.42 -9.97 -11.04
C MET A 65 -15.21 -10.57 -12.44
N THR A 66 -15.35 -9.75 -13.49
CA THR A 66 -15.04 -10.17 -14.87
C THR A 66 -13.55 -10.13 -15.15
N ARG A 67 -13.13 -10.67 -16.30
CA ARG A 67 -11.72 -10.61 -16.73
C ARG A 67 -11.27 -9.17 -16.98
N GLU A 68 -12.15 -8.34 -17.55
CA GLU A 68 -11.90 -6.93 -17.86
C GLU A 68 -11.73 -6.12 -16.57
N GLU A 69 -12.59 -6.35 -15.59
CA GLU A 69 -12.49 -5.71 -14.28
C GLU A 69 -11.21 -6.13 -13.53
N MET A 70 -10.88 -7.42 -13.56
CA MET A 70 -9.63 -7.94 -12.99
C MET A 70 -8.39 -7.31 -13.64
N ALA A 71 -8.40 -7.22 -14.97
CA ALA A 71 -7.36 -6.55 -15.74
C ALA A 71 -7.19 -5.08 -15.32
N ALA A 72 -8.30 -4.35 -15.16
CA ALA A 72 -8.29 -2.95 -14.72
C ALA A 72 -7.74 -2.80 -13.28
N VAL A 73 -8.12 -3.69 -12.36
CA VAL A 73 -7.62 -3.65 -10.98
C VAL A 73 -6.12 -3.95 -10.92
N TYR A 74 -5.62 -4.93 -11.68
CA TYR A 74 -4.18 -5.20 -11.77
C TYR A 74 -3.40 -4.03 -12.40
N ALA A 75 -3.97 -3.35 -13.40
CA ALA A 75 -3.37 -2.14 -13.97
C ALA A 75 -3.30 -1.01 -12.91
N GLY A 76 -4.37 -0.80 -12.13
CA GLY A 76 -4.37 0.14 -11.02
C GLY A 76 -3.33 -0.18 -9.95
N MET A 77 -3.18 -1.45 -9.59
CA MET A 77 -2.14 -1.92 -8.67
C MET A 77 -0.72 -1.67 -9.21
N ARG A 78 -0.50 -1.90 -10.51
CA ARG A 78 0.76 -1.59 -11.18
C ARG A 78 1.08 -0.09 -11.09
N HIS A 79 0.14 0.78 -11.46
CA HIS A 79 0.33 2.24 -11.37
C HIS A 79 0.60 2.69 -9.93
N MET A 80 -0.01 2.06 -8.93
CA MET A 80 0.27 2.33 -7.52
C MET A 80 1.72 1.98 -7.17
N LEU A 81 2.19 0.78 -7.54
CA LEU A 81 3.58 0.36 -7.30
C LEU A 81 4.59 1.26 -8.02
N GLU A 82 4.31 1.64 -9.26
CA GLU A 82 5.14 2.58 -10.03
C GLU A 82 5.22 3.95 -9.34
N ASN A 83 4.10 4.45 -8.83
CA ASN A 83 4.10 5.70 -8.06
C ASN A 83 4.92 5.57 -6.76
N VAL A 84 4.77 4.48 -6.01
CA VAL A 84 5.57 4.24 -4.78
C VAL A 84 7.06 4.11 -5.12
N GLN A 85 7.43 3.46 -6.23
CA GLN A 85 8.82 3.38 -6.68
C GLN A 85 9.40 4.77 -6.94
N ARG A 86 8.66 5.64 -7.63
CA ARG A 86 9.10 7.02 -7.85
C ARG A 86 9.16 7.82 -6.56
N GLN A 87 8.19 7.67 -5.66
CA GLN A 87 8.25 8.30 -4.34
C GLN A 87 9.51 7.87 -3.58
N ALA A 88 9.84 6.58 -3.62
CA ALA A 88 11.06 6.04 -3.01
C ALA A 88 12.31 6.61 -3.67
N GLU A 89 12.38 6.67 -5.00
CA GLU A 89 13.49 7.27 -5.73
C GLU A 89 13.81 8.70 -5.25
N TYR A 90 12.79 9.55 -5.11
CA TYR A 90 12.96 10.93 -4.66
C TYR A 90 13.00 11.10 -3.14
N GLY A 91 12.63 10.09 -2.35
CA GLY A 91 12.45 10.21 -0.90
C GLY A 91 11.30 11.14 -0.49
N ARG A 92 10.32 11.31 -1.37
CA ARG A 92 9.27 12.32 -1.27
C ARG A 92 7.93 11.72 -1.65
N LYS A 93 6.88 11.98 -0.88
CA LYS A 93 5.51 11.61 -1.24
C LYS A 93 4.85 12.67 -2.10
N PHE A 94 4.19 12.23 -3.16
CA PHE A 94 3.49 13.07 -4.15
C PHE A 94 2.40 12.29 -4.89
N LEU A 95 1.43 13.01 -5.46
CA LEU A 95 0.42 12.43 -6.33
C LEU A 95 0.99 12.21 -7.75
N PRO A 96 0.49 11.22 -8.50
CA PRO A 96 0.82 11.05 -9.91
C PRO A 96 0.62 12.35 -10.70
N GLY A 97 1.61 12.72 -11.51
CA GLY A 97 1.61 13.95 -12.30
C GLY A 97 2.16 15.18 -11.57
N GLU A 98 2.34 15.14 -10.24
CA GLU A 98 2.99 16.24 -9.52
C GLU A 98 4.51 16.25 -9.73
N ASN A 99 5.11 17.44 -9.65
CA ASN A 99 6.56 17.58 -9.65
C ASN A 99 7.14 17.12 -8.29
N PRO A 100 7.95 16.05 -8.23
CA PRO A 100 8.52 15.57 -6.97
C PRO A 100 9.48 16.58 -6.33
N LEU A 101 10.14 17.42 -7.14
CA LEU A 101 11.13 18.38 -6.65
C LEU A 101 10.50 19.54 -5.85
N SER A 102 9.20 19.79 -6.03
CA SER A 102 8.47 20.81 -5.25
C SER A 102 8.00 20.32 -3.88
N LYS A 103 8.18 19.03 -3.58
CA LYS A 103 7.76 18.42 -2.31
C LYS A 103 8.91 18.33 -1.31
N LYS A 104 8.56 18.30 -0.02
CA LYS A 104 9.52 18.09 1.08
C LYS A 104 9.90 16.61 1.17
N GLU A 105 11.13 16.34 1.55
CA GLU A 105 11.57 14.99 1.91
C GLU A 105 10.83 14.51 3.15
N ASN A 106 10.05 13.44 2.97
CA ASN A 106 9.15 12.93 3.99
C ASN A 106 8.88 11.43 3.84
N PHE A 107 9.69 10.73 3.04
CA PHE A 107 9.50 9.31 2.79
C PHE A 107 10.81 8.53 2.92
N LYS A 108 10.81 7.53 3.80
CA LYS A 108 11.87 6.53 3.88
C LYS A 108 11.26 5.15 3.69
N LEU A 109 11.76 4.40 2.70
CA LEU A 109 11.33 3.04 2.42
C LEU A 109 12.47 2.06 2.67
N PHE A 110 12.24 1.14 3.59
CA PHE A 110 13.15 0.05 3.93
C PHE A 110 12.64 -1.27 3.35
N TYR A 111 13.55 -2.04 2.75
CA TYR A 111 13.30 -3.41 2.36
C TYR A 111 13.82 -4.38 3.44
N ASN A 112 12.92 -5.18 3.99
CA ASN A 112 13.23 -6.29 4.88
C ASN A 112 13.07 -7.63 4.14
N ARG A 113 14.12 -8.45 4.12
CA ARG A 113 14.12 -9.74 3.41
C ARG A 113 13.52 -10.90 4.22
N VAL A 114 13.59 -10.84 5.56
CA VAL A 114 13.28 -11.98 6.42
C VAL A 114 11.78 -12.19 6.58
N GLY A 115 11.00 -11.11 6.51
CA GLY A 115 9.55 -11.15 6.74
C GLY A 115 9.12 -10.06 7.71
N LEU A 116 7.87 -9.62 7.59
CA LEU A 116 7.22 -8.74 8.55
C LEU A 116 6.08 -9.54 9.17
N GLY A 117 5.92 -9.47 10.50
CA GLY A 117 4.95 -10.30 11.22
C GLY A 117 3.51 -9.78 11.17
N ASP A 118 3.33 -8.48 10.90
CA ASP A 118 2.04 -7.80 10.95
C ASP A 118 2.07 -6.47 10.17
N ASN A 119 0.93 -5.77 10.16
CA ASN A 119 0.75 -4.42 9.64
C ASN A 119 0.73 -3.37 10.76
N THR A 120 1.67 -3.46 11.70
CA THR A 120 1.76 -2.51 12.81
C THR A 120 2.01 -1.08 12.32
N ILE A 121 1.23 -0.13 12.83
CA ILE A 121 1.44 1.30 12.61
C ILE A 121 1.77 1.96 13.95
N MET A 122 2.87 2.71 13.99
CA MET A 122 3.26 3.53 15.13
C MET A 122 3.24 4.99 14.68
N THR A 123 2.50 5.85 15.39
CA THR A 123 2.56 7.29 15.20
C THR A 123 3.38 7.94 16.30
N LEU A 124 4.13 8.97 15.93
CA LEU A 124 4.93 9.77 16.84
C LEU A 124 4.42 11.21 16.76
N HIS A 125 3.90 11.74 17.84
CA HIS A 125 3.34 13.10 17.89
C HIS A 125 3.67 13.76 19.23
N ASP A 126 4.32 14.93 19.21
CA ASP A 126 4.67 15.70 20.43
C ASP A 126 5.34 14.86 21.54
N GLY A 127 6.21 13.94 21.15
CA GLY A 127 6.91 13.03 22.08
C GLY A 127 6.07 11.83 22.56
N SER A 128 4.77 11.80 22.28
CA SER A 128 3.89 10.66 22.51
C SER A 128 4.01 9.61 21.40
N LYS A 129 3.76 8.35 21.77
CA LYS A 129 3.74 7.21 20.86
C LYS A 129 2.37 6.55 20.93
N THR A 130 1.72 6.41 19.79
CA THR A 130 0.46 5.69 19.68
C THR A 130 0.64 4.51 18.75
N LEU A 131 0.28 3.34 19.25
CA LEU A 131 0.41 2.09 18.54
C LEU A 131 -0.96 1.62 18.04
N PHE A 132 -1.01 1.24 16.78
CA PHE A 132 -2.15 0.63 16.11
C PHE A 132 -1.74 -0.79 15.73
N LEU A 133 -2.25 -1.75 16.49
CA LEU A 133 -2.03 -3.16 16.23
C LEU A 133 -3.19 -3.73 15.43
N ASN A 134 -2.88 -4.31 14.28
CA ASN A 134 -3.86 -5.03 13.50
C ASN A 134 -4.25 -6.32 14.24
N TYR A 135 -5.54 -6.52 14.55
CA TYR A 135 -6.01 -7.73 15.23
C TYR A 135 -6.97 -8.56 14.38
N ASP A 136 -7.56 -7.94 13.34
CA ASP A 136 -8.22 -8.63 12.25
C ASP A 136 -7.94 -7.90 10.94
N SER A 137 -8.46 -8.41 9.82
CA SER A 137 -8.13 -7.89 8.49
C SER A 137 -8.44 -6.40 8.25
N LEU A 138 -9.30 -5.76 9.06
CA LEU A 138 -9.67 -4.34 8.89
C LEU A 138 -9.51 -3.50 10.16
N ASN A 139 -9.58 -4.10 11.34
CA ASN A 139 -9.66 -3.41 12.60
C ASN A 139 -8.31 -3.36 13.32
N TYR A 140 -8.15 -2.29 14.10
CA TYR A 140 -6.95 -2.03 14.88
C TYR A 140 -7.29 -1.85 16.36
N ILE A 141 -6.44 -2.41 17.22
CA ILE A 141 -6.38 -2.06 18.64
C ILE A 141 -5.47 -0.83 18.75
N LEU A 142 -6.01 0.23 19.35
CA LEU A 142 -5.27 1.43 19.68
C LEU A 142 -4.73 1.30 21.11
N THR A 143 -3.46 1.61 21.32
CA THR A 143 -2.91 1.78 22.65
C THR A 143 -1.91 2.93 22.73
N ASN A 144 -1.92 3.60 23.87
CA ASN A 144 -0.96 4.63 24.28
C ASN A 144 -0.21 4.20 25.54
N ASP A 145 -0.27 2.91 25.91
CA ASP A 145 0.49 2.40 27.04
C ASP A 145 1.98 2.62 26.79
N GLU A 146 2.60 3.44 27.65
CA GLU A 146 3.94 3.95 27.39
C GLU A 146 4.99 2.82 27.36
N ALA A 147 4.88 1.86 28.29
CA ALA A 147 5.82 0.75 28.38
C ALA A 147 5.76 -0.10 27.11
N PHE A 148 4.55 -0.50 26.71
CA PHE A 148 4.33 -1.32 25.54
C PHE A 148 4.68 -0.58 24.23
N CYS A 149 4.26 0.68 24.09
CA CYS A 149 4.63 1.49 22.92
C CYS A 149 6.14 1.66 22.80
N ASN A 150 6.86 1.84 23.91
CA ASN A 150 8.32 1.94 23.89
C ASN A 150 8.98 0.62 23.50
N GLU A 151 8.50 -0.52 24.00
CA GLU A 151 8.99 -1.84 23.59
C GLU A 151 8.81 -2.06 22.08
N VAL A 152 7.59 -1.86 21.57
CA VAL A 152 7.29 -2.02 20.14
C VAL A 152 8.10 -1.05 19.29
N PHE A 153 8.30 0.19 19.75
CA PHE A 153 9.16 1.15 19.07
C PHE A 153 10.61 0.63 18.95
N GLN A 154 11.20 0.07 20.00
CA GLN A 154 12.54 -0.51 19.93
C GLN A 154 12.61 -1.71 18.98
N ASN A 155 11.56 -2.52 18.93
CA ASN A 155 11.45 -3.62 17.98
C ASN A 155 11.42 -3.11 16.53
N ILE A 156 10.60 -2.10 16.24
CA ILE A 156 10.56 -1.43 14.92
C ILE A 156 11.95 -0.87 14.56
N GLN A 157 12.62 -0.19 15.49
CA GLN A 157 13.98 0.33 15.26
C GLN A 157 14.99 -0.79 14.96
N THR A 158 14.85 -1.94 15.62
CA THR A 158 15.68 -3.12 15.36
C THR A 158 15.45 -3.69 13.97
N ILE A 159 14.19 -3.76 13.53
CA ILE A 159 13.83 -4.18 12.17
C ILE A 159 14.42 -3.21 11.15
N VAL A 160 14.28 -1.89 11.36
CA VAL A 160 14.87 -0.86 10.49
C VAL A 160 16.37 -1.04 10.34
N ARG A 161 17.11 -1.24 11.46
CA ARG A 161 18.58 -1.46 11.44
C ARG A 161 18.98 -2.72 10.69
N ARG A 162 18.12 -3.74 10.63
CA ARG A 162 18.33 -5.01 9.91
C ARG A 162 17.76 -4.99 8.48
N SER A 163 17.23 -3.86 8.05
CA SER A 163 16.63 -3.67 6.72
C SER A 163 17.51 -2.78 5.86
N SER A 164 17.31 -2.84 4.54
CA SER A 164 18.05 -2.00 3.58
C SER A 164 17.22 -0.77 3.22
N LEU A 165 17.76 0.44 3.40
CA LEU A 165 17.14 1.66 2.89
C LEU A 165 17.19 1.64 1.35
N ILE A 166 16.02 1.66 0.70
CA ILE A 166 15.88 1.63 -0.76
C ILE A 166 15.28 2.93 -1.34
N SER A 167 14.87 3.88 -0.48
CA SER A 167 14.50 5.23 -0.89
C SER A 167 15.70 6.18 -0.87
N SER A 168 15.75 7.14 -1.81
CA SER A 168 16.81 8.16 -2.01
C SER A 168 18.21 7.62 -2.34
N VAL A 169 18.53 6.42 -1.88
CA VAL A 169 19.80 5.71 -2.08
C VAL A 169 19.52 4.33 -2.67
N SER A 170 20.58 3.56 -2.95
CA SER A 170 20.48 2.13 -3.28
C SER A 170 19.61 1.82 -4.52
N GLU A 171 19.77 2.61 -5.59
CA GLU A 171 19.00 2.48 -6.83
C GLU A 171 18.90 1.04 -7.33
N LYS A 172 20.04 0.33 -7.40
CA LYS A 172 20.07 -1.08 -7.81
C LYS A 172 19.14 -1.97 -6.98
N GLN A 173 19.17 -1.82 -5.65
CA GLN A 173 18.35 -2.63 -4.75
C GLN A 173 16.87 -2.24 -4.86
N ARG A 174 16.57 -0.95 -4.99
CA ARG A 174 15.20 -0.46 -5.25
C ARG A 174 14.65 -1.09 -6.54
N THR A 175 15.40 -1.02 -7.63
CA THR A 175 15.00 -1.58 -8.93
C THR A 175 14.78 -3.08 -8.85
N ILE A 176 15.67 -3.83 -8.19
CA ILE A 176 15.50 -5.28 -7.98
C ILE A 176 14.21 -5.54 -7.18
N PHE A 177 14.00 -4.83 -6.07
CA PHE A 177 12.83 -4.99 -5.22
C PHE A 177 11.52 -4.78 -5.99
N PHE A 178 11.37 -3.64 -6.68
CA PHE A 178 10.16 -3.34 -7.43
C PHE A 178 9.98 -4.27 -8.64
N ASN A 179 11.05 -4.67 -9.34
CA ASN A 179 10.94 -5.65 -10.42
C ASN A 179 10.41 -7.01 -9.95
N ILE A 180 10.80 -7.46 -8.75
CA ILE A 180 10.24 -8.67 -8.15
C ILE A 180 8.75 -8.48 -7.86
N LEU A 181 8.34 -7.32 -7.34
CA LEU A 181 6.91 -7.03 -7.11
C LEU A 181 6.12 -6.99 -8.43
N TYR A 182 6.66 -6.37 -9.49
CA TYR A 182 6.02 -6.33 -10.80
C TYR A 182 5.89 -7.72 -11.42
N ALA A 183 6.87 -8.61 -11.24
CA ALA A 183 6.82 -9.97 -11.73
C ALA A 183 5.73 -10.82 -11.07
N LYS A 184 5.20 -10.41 -9.91
CA LYS A 184 4.05 -11.05 -9.27
C LYS A 184 2.71 -10.64 -9.86
N LEU A 185 2.67 -9.52 -10.59
CA LEU A 185 1.46 -9.11 -11.30
C LEU A 185 1.31 -10.01 -12.54
N PRO A 186 0.09 -10.51 -12.84
CA PRO A 186 -0.12 -11.26 -14.06
C PRO A 186 0.16 -10.38 -15.28
N LEU A 187 0.61 -11.00 -16.37
CA LEU A 187 0.75 -10.35 -17.66
C LEU A 187 -0.64 -10.04 -18.21
N VAL A 188 -1.20 -8.90 -17.80
CA VAL A 188 -2.42 -8.36 -18.39
C VAL A 188 -2.00 -7.69 -19.68
N ALA A 189 -2.33 -8.29 -20.82
CA ALA A 189 -2.17 -7.65 -22.11
C ALA A 189 -2.99 -6.36 -22.09
N MET A 190 -2.33 -5.21 -22.05
CA MET A 190 -2.97 -3.91 -22.26
C MET A 190 -3.48 -3.90 -23.71
N GLN A 191 -4.74 -4.28 -23.92
CA GLN A 191 -5.39 -4.17 -25.22
C GLN A 191 -5.67 -2.69 -25.49
N ASN A 192 -4.78 -2.08 -26.29
CA ASN A 192 -5.01 -1.01 -27.27
C ASN A 192 -5.75 0.27 -26.84
N GLU A 193 -5.00 1.27 -26.37
CA GLU A 193 -5.26 2.69 -26.69
C GLU A 193 -4.52 3.09 -27.98
N LYS A 194 -4.77 2.34 -29.06
CA LYS A 194 -4.47 2.78 -30.43
C LYS A 194 -5.71 2.55 -31.29
N MET A 195 -6.74 3.36 -31.07
CA MET A 195 -7.77 3.66 -32.06
C MET A 195 -8.59 4.87 -31.59
N ALA A 196 -7.97 6.04 -31.71
CA ALA A 196 -8.64 7.31 -31.94
C ALA A 196 -7.60 8.25 -32.57
N SER A 197 -7.30 7.97 -33.84
CA SER A 197 -6.76 8.96 -34.78
C SER A 197 -7.85 9.94 -35.17
#